data_AF-A0A443I4H2-F1
#
_entry.id   AF-A0A443I4H2-F1
#
_cell.length_a   1.000
_cell.length_b   1.000
_cell.length_c   1.000
_cell.angle_alpha   90.00
_cell.angle_beta   90.00
_cell.angle_gamma   90.00
#
_symmetry.space_group_name_H-M   'P 1'
#
loop_
_entity.id
_entity.type
_entity.pdbx_description
1 polymer ?
#
loop_
_entity_poly.entity_id
_entity_poly.type
_entity_poly.pdbx_seq_one_letter_code
_entity_poly.pdbx_strand_id
1 'polypeptide(L)'
;MAAPGVCTKAKAIKSSSSYGSSDPFIVATGQDSIKPDASSRRFIRRHVMKGKNRKPIASSQLALGSWINNAHDLNAFQMATTSMDSLHGPFATPVGLQLNSSTPSLLGFAEMEPRMLHLIYDFVTIMKKIMYPVECCVDLRNEEQNWFRDLSHDPAYAHTILSTARAYFDFVGSQTFGPRAIMHMNKTMFRLRNKLAETDLVITDSTIFTVLALVLVSEAFDDHEAAQKHLHGLHELVKLRGGIRGLSQKPLLQIKCCRIDLSLALKTGSKPLFFTDDSISWKPYLLDSQKASTITPVHTVCDMPDIRLVNVWLDLRELTTGINLAHQTQCKVSSGLFQEALISVQYRLQHLSYNVHDKQEVLRVAMLTLSIVLLIDIRGISIRYQHLVGKLRAALQSSEHDVNDELLRLTLWLLFVGRVSLLDGPEDALWLGAKLLTISQTLGITTWGEARHILKSFMWVDGIHDKAGKDFFEELKES
;
A
#
# COMPACT_ATOMS: atom_id res chain seq x y z
N MET A 1 89.39 35.11 -8.00
CA MET A 1 88.66 34.96 -6.73
C MET A 1 87.20 34.72 -7.07
N ALA A 2 86.64 33.62 -6.58
CA ALA A 2 85.30 33.16 -6.91
C ALA A 2 84.21 33.92 -6.11
N ALA A 3 83.15 34.31 -6.80
CA ALA A 3 81.77 34.36 -6.32
C ALA A 3 80.86 34.17 -7.55
N PRO A 4 80.01 33.12 -7.61
CA PRO A 4 79.27 32.75 -8.81
C PRO A 4 77.78 33.14 -8.77
N GLY A 5 77.17 33.24 -9.95
CA GLY A 5 75.87 32.61 -10.20
C GLY A 5 74.69 33.52 -10.59
N VAL A 6 74.65 33.93 -11.86
CA VAL A 6 73.42 34.36 -12.55
C VAL A 6 72.52 33.14 -12.82
N CYS A 7 71.21 33.23 -12.60
CA CYS A 7 70.24 32.46 -13.38
C CYS A 7 68.83 33.07 -13.34
N THR A 8 68.44 33.70 -14.44
CA THR A 8 67.06 33.97 -14.86
C THR A 8 66.27 32.67 -15.01
N LYS A 9 65.02 32.59 -14.55
CA LYS A 9 64.08 31.52 -14.94
C LYS A 9 62.71 32.04 -15.38
N ALA A 10 62.29 31.44 -16.49
CA ALA A 10 61.11 31.67 -17.28
C ALA A 10 59.79 31.28 -16.61
N LYS A 11 58.71 31.82 -17.19
CA LYS A 11 57.31 31.42 -17.03
C LYS A 11 57.12 29.90 -17.16
N ALA A 12 56.30 29.32 -16.28
CA ALA A 12 55.65 28.04 -16.52
C ALA A 12 54.14 28.16 -16.28
N ILE A 13 53.38 27.80 -17.31
CA ILE A 13 51.92 27.62 -17.36
C ILE A 13 51.57 26.30 -16.64
N LYS A 14 50.56 26.31 -15.77
CA LYS A 14 49.71 25.13 -15.43
C LYS A 14 48.30 25.63 -15.14
N SER A 15 47.44 25.65 -16.16
CA SER A 15 46.39 24.64 -16.44
C SER A 15 45.18 24.76 -15.50
N SER A 16 44.14 25.39 -16.02
CA SER A 16 42.77 25.22 -15.55
C SER A 16 42.36 23.74 -15.66
N SER A 17 42.03 23.12 -14.53
CA SER A 17 41.19 21.91 -14.51
C SER A 17 40.21 22.02 -13.36
N SER A 18 38.96 22.34 -13.71
CA SER A 18 37.78 22.16 -12.89
C SER A 18 37.55 20.67 -12.63
N TYR A 19 37.83 20.19 -11.41
CA TYR A 19 37.35 18.89 -10.94
C TYR A 19 37.20 18.92 -9.42
N GLY A 20 36.00 18.56 -8.96
CA GLY A 20 35.74 17.97 -7.64
C GLY A 20 35.96 18.87 -6.42
N SER A 21 34.88 19.23 -5.74
CA SER A 21 34.90 19.52 -4.31
C SER A 21 35.32 18.26 -3.54
N SER A 22 36.63 17.98 -3.48
CA SER A 22 37.16 17.00 -2.53
C SER A 22 37.24 17.67 -1.16
N ASP A 23 36.33 17.29 -0.27
CA ASP A 23 36.48 17.65 1.15
C ASP A 23 37.85 17.11 1.63
N PRO A 24 38.72 17.94 2.23
CA PRO A 24 40.04 17.51 2.65
C PRO A 24 39.93 16.44 3.75
N PHE A 25 40.53 15.28 3.53
CA PHE A 25 40.67 14.23 4.55
C PHE A 25 41.75 14.64 5.57
N ILE A 26 41.39 14.66 6.85
CA ILE A 26 42.34 14.89 7.94
C ILE A 26 42.86 13.52 8.39
N VAL A 27 44.13 13.22 8.11
CA VAL A 27 44.78 11.97 8.51
C VAL A 27 45.56 12.21 9.81
N ALA A 28 45.24 11.46 10.86
CA ALA A 28 45.96 11.49 12.14
C ALA A 28 46.75 10.18 12.30
N THR A 29 48.08 10.24 12.11
CA THR A 29 48.98 9.09 12.31
C THR A 29 49.67 9.22 13.67
N GLY A 30 49.07 8.60 14.70
CA GLY A 30 49.67 8.42 16.03
C GLY A 30 48.91 9.08 17.18
N GLN A 31 48.97 8.47 18.37
CA GLN A 31 48.20 8.85 19.56
C GLN A 31 48.49 10.27 20.09
N ASP A 32 49.66 10.84 19.76
CA ASP A 32 50.03 12.22 20.12
C ASP A 32 49.63 13.28 19.07
N SER A 33 49.05 12.86 17.93
CA SER A 33 48.56 13.75 16.86
C SER A 33 47.08 14.16 17.03
N ILE A 34 46.44 13.79 18.14
CA ILE A 34 45.00 14.03 18.43
C ILE A 34 44.77 15.46 18.99
N LYS A 35 45.50 16.45 18.48
CA LYS A 35 45.17 17.87 18.69
C LYS A 35 45.10 18.56 17.34
N PRO A 36 43.96 18.46 16.62
CA PRO A 36 43.78 19.15 15.36
C PRO A 36 44.05 20.65 15.54
N ASP A 37 44.76 21.23 14.58
CA ASP A 37 45.08 22.65 14.56
C ASP A 37 43.80 23.52 14.53
N ALA A 38 43.94 24.84 14.72
CA ALA A 38 42.78 25.73 14.78
C ALA A 38 41.92 25.68 13.50
N SER A 39 42.56 25.51 12.34
CA SER A 39 41.94 25.34 11.01
C SER A 39 41.10 24.06 10.94
N SER A 40 41.68 22.92 11.30
CA SER A 40 41.03 21.61 11.28
C SER A 40 39.88 21.55 12.29
N ARG A 41 40.04 22.15 13.49
CA ARG A 41 38.94 22.26 14.46
C ARG A 41 37.77 23.09 13.93
N ARG A 42 38.04 24.19 13.22
CA ARG A 42 36.99 24.99 12.57
C ARG A 42 36.33 24.23 11.43
N PHE A 43 37.10 23.50 10.62
CA PHE A 43 36.58 22.65 9.55
C PHE A 43 35.68 21.54 10.10
N ILE A 44 36.13 20.78 11.10
CA ILE A 44 35.36 19.74 11.80
C ILE A 44 34.08 20.33 12.37
N ARG A 45 34.14 21.45 13.10
CA ARG A 45 32.93 22.12 13.62
C ARG A 45 31.98 22.54 12.50
N ARG A 46 32.49 23.10 11.40
CA ARG A 46 31.65 23.51 10.26
C ARG A 46 31.01 22.31 9.57
N HIS A 47 31.73 21.20 9.47
CA HIS A 47 31.26 19.98 8.83
C HIS A 47 30.24 19.23 9.71
N VAL A 48 30.48 19.12 11.02
CA VAL A 48 29.53 18.52 11.98
C VAL A 48 28.26 19.36 12.14
N MET A 49 28.35 20.69 11.96
CA MET A 49 27.19 21.59 12.02
C MET A 49 26.49 21.77 10.66
N LYS A 50 27.05 21.27 9.55
CA LYS A 50 26.34 21.21 8.24
C LYS A 50 25.15 20.25 8.40
N GLY A 51 23.93 20.79 8.33
CA GLY A 51 22.69 20.03 8.45
C GLY A 51 22.00 20.15 9.81
N LYS A 52 22.75 20.31 10.91
CA LYS A 52 22.18 20.40 12.26
C LYS A 52 21.48 21.73 12.58
N ASN A 53 21.91 22.81 11.91
CA ASN A 53 21.32 24.17 12.03
C ASN A 53 20.47 24.57 10.83
N ARG A 54 20.19 23.66 9.89
CA ARG A 54 19.12 23.91 8.93
C ARG A 54 17.82 23.76 9.72
N LYS A 55 17.09 24.88 9.93
CA LYS A 55 15.64 24.77 10.13
C LYS A 55 15.16 23.80 9.05
N PRO A 56 14.32 22.79 9.37
CA PRO A 56 13.77 21.95 8.32
C PRO A 56 13.15 22.93 7.32
N ILE A 57 13.74 23.00 6.12
CA ILE A 57 13.06 23.60 5.01
C ILE A 57 11.84 22.72 4.93
N ALA A 58 10.68 23.24 5.32
CA ALA A 58 9.42 22.58 5.06
C ALA A 58 9.49 22.25 3.59
N SER A 59 9.70 20.97 3.27
CA SER A 59 9.63 20.54 1.90
C SER A 59 8.27 21.01 1.46
N SER A 60 8.23 21.83 0.41
CA SER A 60 7.02 22.01 -0.37
C SER A 60 6.72 20.67 -1.06
N GLN A 61 6.54 19.61 -0.28
CA GLN A 61 5.77 18.46 -0.68
C GLN A 61 4.39 19.06 -0.90
N LEU A 62 4.02 19.25 -2.16
CA LEU A 62 2.62 19.34 -2.53
C LEU A 62 1.94 18.18 -1.78
N ALA A 63 1.22 18.51 -0.72
CA ALA A 63 0.53 17.51 0.07
C ALA A 63 -0.53 16.94 -0.85
N LEU A 64 -0.28 15.74 -1.38
CA LEU A 64 -1.24 15.08 -2.25
C LEU A 64 -2.53 14.92 -1.45
N GLY A 65 -3.60 15.57 -1.89
CA GLY A 65 -4.87 15.52 -1.18
C GLY A 65 -5.58 14.19 -1.42
N SER A 66 -6.60 13.91 -0.61
CA SER A 66 -7.28 12.61 -0.60
C SER A 66 -8.06 12.34 -1.89
N TRP A 67 -7.79 11.20 -2.53
CA TRP A 67 -8.52 10.75 -3.72
C TRP A 67 -9.97 10.43 -3.41
N ILE A 68 -10.22 9.71 -2.30
CA ILE A 68 -11.57 9.30 -1.89
C ILE A 68 -12.48 10.53 -1.69
N ASN A 69 -11.90 11.61 -1.15
CA ASN A 69 -12.60 12.84 -0.82
C ASN A 69 -12.53 13.90 -1.93
N ASN A 70 -11.98 13.58 -3.12
CA ASN A 70 -11.79 14.51 -4.25
C ASN A 70 -11.04 15.81 -3.88
N ALA A 71 -10.12 15.76 -2.92
CA ALA A 71 -9.30 16.90 -2.56
C ALA A 71 -8.11 17.02 -3.51
N HIS A 72 -8.35 17.38 -4.78
CA HIS A 72 -7.27 17.67 -5.73
C HIS A 72 -6.80 19.12 -5.56
N ASP A 73 -5.50 19.32 -5.38
CA ASP A 73 -4.81 20.63 -5.27
C ASP A 73 -5.47 21.66 -4.36
N LEU A 74 -5.41 21.41 -3.05
CA LEU A 74 -5.51 22.49 -2.10
C LEU A 74 -4.12 23.12 -1.93
N ASN A 75 -3.90 24.26 -2.58
CA ASN A 75 -3.11 25.35 -2.00
C ASN A 75 -3.82 25.84 -0.72
N ALA A 76 -4.04 24.97 0.27
CA ALA A 76 -4.58 25.33 1.57
C ALA A 76 -3.46 25.78 2.50
N PHE A 77 -2.74 26.82 2.06
CA PHE A 77 -2.23 27.80 3.02
C PHE A 77 -3.22 28.95 2.98
N GLN A 78 -3.80 29.27 4.15
CA GLN A 78 -4.84 30.28 4.41
C GLN A 78 -6.29 29.78 4.30
N MET A 79 -6.73 28.95 5.26
CA MET A 79 -8.03 29.14 5.95
C MET A 79 -8.29 28.12 7.09
N ALA A 80 -7.26 27.64 7.78
CA ALA A 80 -7.44 26.79 8.98
C ALA A 80 -6.54 27.18 10.16
N THR A 81 -5.85 28.33 10.11
CA THR A 81 -4.95 28.79 11.19
C THR A 81 -5.43 30.07 11.87
N THR A 82 -6.69 30.46 11.71
CA THR A 82 -7.21 31.68 12.37
C THR A 82 -8.50 31.47 13.16
N SER A 83 -8.99 30.23 13.30
CA SER A 83 -10.28 29.96 13.97
C SER A 83 -10.26 28.86 15.04
N MET A 84 -9.10 28.28 15.40
CA MET A 84 -9.05 27.23 16.45
C MET A 84 -8.06 27.48 17.60
N ASP A 85 -7.39 28.64 17.65
CA ASP A 85 -6.48 28.98 18.76
C ASP A 85 -7.18 29.64 19.96
N SER A 86 -8.50 29.77 19.96
CA SER A 86 -9.25 30.48 21.02
C SER A 86 -10.12 29.58 21.92
N LEU A 87 -10.05 28.25 21.83
CA LEU A 87 -10.86 27.36 22.68
C LEU A 87 -10.11 26.19 23.35
N HIS A 88 -8.78 26.11 23.25
CA HIS A 88 -8.02 25.13 24.04
C HIS A 88 -7.61 25.73 25.40
N GLY A 89 -8.37 25.36 26.45
CA GLY A 89 -7.93 25.49 27.83
C GLY A 89 -6.62 24.72 28.08
N PRO A 90 -5.81 25.13 29.06
CA PRO A 90 -4.49 24.55 29.28
C PRO A 90 -4.63 23.11 29.81
N PHE A 91 -3.63 22.28 29.49
CA PHE A 91 -3.41 20.88 29.92
C PHE A 91 -3.94 19.79 28.97
N ALA A 92 -3.13 19.49 27.96
CA ALA A 92 -2.96 18.11 27.47
C ALA A 92 -1.45 17.85 27.32
N THR A 93 -0.83 17.34 28.37
CA THR A 93 0.51 16.74 28.30
C THR A 93 0.44 15.46 27.45
N PRO A 94 1.38 15.22 26.54
CA PRO A 94 1.43 13.97 25.78
C PRO A 94 1.85 12.85 26.74
N VAL A 95 0.91 12.00 27.14
CA VAL A 95 1.23 10.81 27.92
C VAL A 95 1.85 9.79 26.98
N GLY A 96 3.18 9.68 26.99
CA GLY A 96 3.89 8.53 26.44
C GLY A 96 3.62 7.32 27.35
N LEU A 97 2.71 6.43 26.96
CA LEU A 97 2.40 5.23 27.73
C LEU A 97 3.27 4.06 27.27
N GLN A 98 4.23 3.70 28.12
CA GLN A 98 4.85 2.38 28.10
C GLN A 98 3.80 1.36 28.58
N LEU A 99 3.53 0.36 27.72
CA LEU A 99 2.49 -0.66 27.89
C LEU A 99 2.89 -1.71 28.94
N ASN A 100 3.12 -1.27 30.18
CA ASN A 100 3.63 -2.12 31.27
C ASN A 100 2.71 -2.13 32.50
N SER A 101 1.63 -1.33 32.53
CA SER A 101 0.82 -1.13 33.73
C SER A 101 -0.54 -1.82 33.66
N SER A 102 -0.79 -2.67 34.64
CA SER A 102 -1.90 -3.62 34.83
C SER A 102 -3.28 -3.01 35.10
N THR A 103 -3.60 -1.79 34.64
CA THR A 103 -4.86 -1.12 35.01
C THR A 103 -5.65 -0.58 33.81
N PRO A 104 -6.67 -1.33 33.33
CA PRO A 104 -7.62 -0.88 32.29
C PRO A 104 -8.42 0.37 32.67
N SER A 105 -8.57 0.65 33.97
CA SER A 105 -9.45 1.67 34.53
C SER A 105 -9.02 3.11 34.23
N LEU A 106 -7.73 3.35 33.96
CA LEU A 106 -7.19 4.69 33.67
C LEU A 106 -7.36 5.13 32.20
N LEU A 107 -7.86 4.24 31.34
CA LEU A 107 -7.90 4.41 29.89
C LEU A 107 -9.32 4.49 29.32
N GLY A 108 -10.33 4.75 30.17
CA GLY A 108 -11.74 4.83 29.75
C GLY A 108 -12.43 3.47 29.53
N PHE A 109 -11.71 2.36 29.72
CA PHE A 109 -12.22 1.00 29.57
C PHE A 109 -12.90 0.47 30.84
N ALA A 110 -13.79 1.27 31.45
CA ALA A 110 -14.42 0.94 32.74
C ALA A 110 -15.12 -0.45 32.76
N GLU A 111 -15.46 -1.02 31.60
CA GLU A 111 -16.13 -2.31 31.46
C GLU A 111 -15.25 -3.44 30.87
N MET A 112 -13.96 -3.20 30.54
CA MET A 112 -13.12 -4.23 29.91
C MET A 112 -12.02 -4.81 30.81
N GLU A 113 -12.13 -6.11 31.08
CA GLU A 113 -11.09 -6.91 31.73
C GLU A 113 -9.80 -7.01 30.88
N PRO A 114 -8.61 -7.13 31.51
CA PRO A 114 -7.33 -7.20 30.80
C PRO A 114 -7.26 -8.29 29.70
N ARG A 115 -7.85 -9.46 29.94
CA ARG A 115 -7.90 -10.56 28.96
C ARG A 115 -8.64 -10.19 27.68
N MET A 116 -9.64 -9.31 27.77
CA MET A 116 -10.41 -8.85 26.61
C MET A 116 -9.60 -7.87 25.78
N LEU A 117 -8.83 -6.99 26.43
CA LEU A 117 -7.91 -6.08 25.76
C LEU A 117 -6.77 -6.82 25.03
N HIS A 118 -6.22 -7.87 25.64
CA HIS A 118 -5.23 -8.73 24.97
C HIS A 118 -5.79 -9.35 23.68
N LEU A 119 -7.01 -9.89 23.74
CA LEU A 119 -7.65 -10.49 22.56
C LEU A 119 -7.87 -9.46 21.43
N ILE A 120 -8.28 -8.24 21.78
CA ILE A 120 -8.43 -7.15 20.82
C ILE A 120 -7.08 -6.79 20.20
N TYR A 121 -6.05 -6.65 21.03
CA TYR A 121 -4.70 -6.30 20.58
C TYR A 121 -4.15 -7.34 19.60
N ASP A 122 -4.28 -8.63 19.91
CA ASP A 122 -3.83 -9.72 19.04
C ASP A 122 -4.58 -9.69 17.70
N PHE A 123 -5.91 -9.52 17.74
CA PHE A 123 -6.73 -9.42 16.54
C PHE A 123 -6.35 -8.23 15.66
N VAL A 124 -6.20 -7.03 16.24
CA VAL A 124 -5.80 -5.81 15.52
C VAL A 124 -4.41 -5.98 14.92
N THR A 125 -3.48 -6.60 15.64
CA THR A 125 -2.11 -6.87 15.16
C THR A 125 -2.11 -7.82 13.96
N ILE A 126 -2.94 -8.87 13.99
CA ILE A 126 -3.11 -9.79 12.86
C ILE A 126 -3.73 -9.06 11.67
N MET A 127 -4.81 -8.31 11.89
CA MET A 127 -5.50 -7.59 10.82
C MET A 127 -4.59 -6.55 10.16
N LYS A 128 -3.73 -5.89 10.94
CA LYS A 128 -2.70 -4.98 10.42
C LYS A 128 -1.77 -5.68 9.43
N LYS A 129 -1.25 -6.86 9.76
CA LYS A 129 -0.36 -7.62 8.87
C LYS A 129 -1.07 -8.00 7.56
N ILE A 130 -2.32 -8.46 7.66
CA ILE A 130 -3.14 -8.80 6.49
C ILE A 130 -3.41 -7.55 5.62
N MET A 131 -3.59 -6.39 6.25
CA MET A 131 -3.88 -5.14 5.56
C MET A 131 -2.66 -4.49 4.91
N TYR A 132 -1.45 -4.77 5.39
CA TYR A 132 -0.21 -4.16 4.93
C TYR A 132 0.87 -5.21 4.62
N PRO A 133 0.77 -5.91 3.47
CA PRO A 133 1.79 -6.87 3.00
C PRO A 133 3.21 -6.29 2.98
N VAL A 134 3.30 -4.98 2.72
CA VAL A 134 4.54 -4.19 2.68
C VAL A 134 4.77 -3.39 3.95
N GLU A 135 4.49 -3.94 5.13
CA GLU A 135 4.69 -3.27 6.42
C GLU A 135 6.09 -2.66 6.58
N CYS A 136 7.12 -3.28 6.00
CA CYS A 136 8.49 -2.74 6.02
C CYS A 136 8.64 -1.41 5.25
N CYS A 137 7.80 -1.16 4.23
CA CYS A 137 7.87 0.01 3.36
C CYS A 137 6.82 1.08 3.72
N VAL A 138 5.95 0.83 4.70
CA VAL A 138 4.82 1.69 5.05
C VAL A 138 4.92 2.18 6.50
N ASP A 139 4.63 3.47 6.71
CA ASP A 139 4.60 4.08 8.04
C ASP A 139 3.23 3.92 8.70
N LEU A 140 3.16 2.99 9.66
CA LEU A 140 1.93 2.62 10.36
C LEU A 140 1.79 3.27 11.76
N ARG A 141 2.72 4.14 12.16
CA ARG A 141 2.74 4.75 13.51
C ARG A 141 1.45 5.51 13.84
N ASN A 142 0.91 6.23 12.86
CA ASN A 142 -0.32 7.00 13.03
C ASN A 142 -1.54 6.08 13.20
N GLU A 143 -1.54 4.90 12.58
CA GLU A 143 -2.65 3.96 12.72
C GLU A 143 -2.69 3.34 14.11
N GLU A 144 -1.52 3.01 14.67
CA GLU A 144 -1.35 2.44 16.02
C GLU A 144 -1.93 3.35 17.12
N GLN A 145 -1.77 4.66 16.99
CA GLN A 145 -2.31 5.61 17.96
C GLN A 145 -3.82 5.82 17.80
N ASN A 146 -4.33 5.75 16.56
CA ASN A 146 -5.72 6.04 16.26
C ASN A 146 -6.67 4.92 16.72
N TRP A 147 -6.33 3.65 16.51
CA TRP A 147 -7.25 2.55 16.88
C TRP A 147 -7.47 2.45 18.39
N PHE A 148 -6.42 2.68 19.19
CA PHE A 148 -6.51 2.67 20.65
C PHE A 148 -7.35 3.84 21.18
N ARG A 149 -7.17 5.03 20.57
CA ARG A 149 -8.02 6.18 20.87
C ARG A 149 -9.48 5.90 20.54
N ASP A 150 -9.77 5.32 19.37
CA ASP A 150 -11.14 5.01 18.97
C ASP A 150 -11.81 3.99 19.92
N LEU A 151 -11.06 2.98 20.38
CA LEU A 151 -11.55 2.01 21.37
C LEU A 151 -11.87 2.62 22.74
N SER A 152 -11.05 3.58 23.20
CA SER A 152 -11.23 4.20 24.52
C SER A 152 -12.39 5.21 24.55
N HIS A 153 -12.76 5.77 23.40
CA HIS A 153 -13.78 6.83 23.31
C HIS A 153 -15.17 6.32 22.91
N ASP A 154 -15.30 5.11 22.36
CA ASP A 154 -16.59 4.52 21.98
C ASP A 154 -16.72 3.07 22.53
N PRO A 155 -17.43 2.88 23.66
CA PRO A 155 -17.67 1.55 24.24
C PRO A 155 -18.37 0.57 23.28
N ALA A 156 -19.27 1.06 22.43
CA ALA A 156 -19.98 0.22 21.47
C ALA A 156 -19.05 -0.28 20.35
N TYR A 157 -18.14 0.60 19.90
CA TYR A 157 -17.06 0.24 18.99
C TYR A 157 -16.13 -0.81 19.63
N ALA A 158 -15.72 -0.62 20.88
CA ALA A 158 -14.87 -1.58 21.59
C ALA A 158 -15.53 -2.95 21.74
N HIS A 159 -16.80 -3.00 22.15
CA HIS A 159 -17.55 -4.26 22.24
C HIS A 159 -17.71 -4.97 20.88
N THR A 160 -17.86 -4.21 19.80
CA THR A 160 -17.92 -4.76 18.45
C THR A 160 -16.59 -5.43 18.10
N ILE A 161 -15.48 -4.70 18.24
CA ILE A 161 -14.13 -5.22 17.98
C ILE A 161 -13.86 -6.49 18.80
N LEU A 162 -14.19 -6.48 20.09
CA LEU A 162 -14.04 -7.64 20.96
C LEU A 162 -14.83 -8.85 20.48
N SER A 163 -16.09 -8.63 20.07
CA SER A 163 -16.97 -9.70 19.60
C SER A 163 -16.44 -10.30 18.29
N THR A 164 -15.95 -9.46 17.38
CA THR A 164 -15.29 -9.87 16.13
C THR A 164 -14.00 -10.65 16.39
N ALA A 165 -13.15 -10.17 17.31
CA ALA A 165 -11.91 -10.83 17.69
C ALA A 165 -12.19 -12.24 18.24
N ARG A 166 -13.20 -12.38 19.12
CA ARG A 166 -13.63 -13.70 19.63
C ARG A 166 -14.07 -14.64 18.51
N ALA A 167 -14.95 -14.17 17.63
CA ALA A 167 -15.43 -14.98 16.51
C ALA A 167 -14.26 -15.44 15.61
N TYR A 168 -13.29 -14.55 15.35
CA TYR A 168 -12.10 -14.87 14.58
C TYR A 168 -11.23 -15.95 15.25
N PHE A 169 -10.89 -15.79 16.54
CA PHE A 169 -10.00 -16.74 17.22
C PHE A 169 -10.67 -18.09 17.50
N ASP A 170 -11.97 -18.11 17.79
CA ASP A 170 -12.75 -19.35 17.92
C ASP A 170 -12.68 -20.16 16.61
N PHE A 171 -12.79 -19.49 15.45
CA PHE A 171 -12.67 -20.13 14.14
C PHE A 171 -11.28 -20.69 13.87
N VAL A 172 -10.23 -19.88 14.04
CA VAL A 172 -8.84 -20.33 13.81
C VAL A 172 -8.50 -21.56 14.66
N GLY A 173 -9.06 -21.66 15.87
CA GLY A 173 -8.84 -22.80 16.76
C GLY A 173 -9.66 -24.06 16.46
N SER A 174 -10.85 -23.95 15.84
CA SER A 174 -11.81 -25.07 15.75
C SER A 174 -12.31 -25.41 14.34
N GLN A 175 -11.98 -24.60 13.33
CA GLN A 175 -12.43 -24.73 11.93
C GLN A 175 -13.95 -24.86 11.73
N THR A 176 -14.75 -24.65 12.78
CA THR A 176 -16.22 -24.77 12.78
C THR A 176 -16.81 -23.71 13.69
N PHE A 177 -18.09 -23.40 13.52
CA PHE A 177 -18.77 -22.50 14.43
C PHE A 177 -18.96 -23.16 15.79
N GLY A 178 -18.20 -22.70 16.79
CA GLY A 178 -18.55 -22.98 18.18
C GLY A 178 -19.95 -22.39 18.49
N PRO A 179 -20.80 -23.07 19.28
CA PRO A 179 -22.13 -22.56 19.66
C PRO A 179 -22.11 -21.14 20.26
N ARG A 180 -21.00 -20.76 20.89
CA ARG A 180 -20.77 -19.43 21.46
C ARG A 180 -20.60 -18.35 20.39
N ALA A 181 -19.88 -18.62 19.31
CA ALA A 181 -19.70 -17.67 18.21
C ALA A 181 -21.04 -17.35 17.52
N ILE A 182 -21.86 -18.38 17.26
CA ILE A 182 -23.22 -18.23 16.72
C ILE A 182 -24.09 -17.38 17.65
N MET A 183 -24.06 -17.67 18.96
CA MET A 183 -24.79 -16.89 19.96
C MET A 183 -24.36 -15.41 19.94
N HIS A 184 -23.06 -15.11 19.90
CA HIS A 184 -22.55 -13.74 19.85
C HIS A 184 -22.95 -13.01 18.55
N MET A 185 -22.93 -13.69 17.41
CA MET A 185 -23.37 -13.14 16.14
C MET A 185 -24.87 -12.82 16.15
N ASN A 186 -25.70 -13.75 16.63
CA ASN A 186 -27.14 -13.53 16.80
C ASN A 186 -27.46 -12.38 17.75
N LYS A 187 -26.71 -12.26 18.86
CA LYS A 187 -26.87 -11.12 19.80
C LYS A 187 -26.50 -9.79 19.14
N THR A 188 -25.45 -9.77 18.32
CA THR A 188 -25.03 -8.59 17.57
C THR A 188 -26.10 -8.18 16.56
N MET A 189 -26.62 -9.14 15.78
CA MET A 189 -27.70 -8.93 14.82
C MET A 189 -28.99 -8.44 15.48
N PHE A 190 -29.36 -9.00 16.63
CA PHE A 190 -30.54 -8.58 17.39
C PHE A 190 -30.41 -7.12 17.86
N ARG A 191 -29.26 -6.76 18.44
CA ARG A 191 -28.99 -5.38 18.88
C ARG A 191 -29.01 -4.40 17.72
N LEU A 192 -28.39 -4.77 16.60
CA LEU A 192 -28.36 -3.96 15.39
C LEU A 192 -29.79 -3.74 14.85
N ARG A 193 -30.60 -4.79 14.74
CA ARG A 193 -31.99 -4.68 14.28
C ARG A 193 -32.83 -3.76 15.16
N ASN A 194 -32.70 -3.87 16.49
CA ASN A 194 -33.43 -3.01 17.40
C ASN A 194 -33.01 -1.55 17.22
N LYS A 195 -31.71 -1.28 17.09
CA LYS A 195 -31.19 0.06 16.83
C LYS A 195 -31.71 0.62 15.51
N LEU A 196 -31.71 -0.18 14.45
CA LEU A 196 -32.20 0.23 13.13
C LEU A 196 -33.72 0.44 13.07
N ALA A 197 -34.47 -0.06 14.05
CA ALA A 197 -35.92 0.13 14.14
C ALA A 197 -36.31 1.43 14.87
N GLU A 198 -35.35 2.18 15.42
CA GLU A 198 -35.60 3.45 16.09
C GLU A 198 -35.97 4.56 15.09
N THR A 199 -37.01 5.34 15.39
CA THR A 199 -37.55 6.40 14.50
C THR A 199 -36.55 7.54 14.25
N ASP A 200 -35.68 7.84 15.23
CA ASP A 200 -34.66 8.89 15.17
C ASP A 200 -33.25 8.30 15.01
N LEU A 201 -33.09 7.33 14.10
CA LEU A 201 -31.83 6.61 13.89
C LEU A 201 -30.68 7.56 13.53
N VAL A 202 -29.74 7.72 14.45
CA VAL A 202 -28.42 8.33 14.18
C VAL A 202 -27.45 7.23 13.80
N ILE A 203 -26.98 7.26 12.54
CA ILE A 203 -25.97 6.34 12.06
C ILE A 203 -24.61 6.76 12.62
N THR A 204 -24.12 5.98 13.58
CA THR A 204 -22.81 6.19 14.22
C THR A 204 -21.71 5.40 13.51
N ASP A 205 -20.47 5.85 13.64
CA ASP A 205 -19.28 5.15 13.12
C ASP A 205 -19.19 3.71 13.67
N SER A 206 -19.58 3.51 14.94
CA SER A 206 -19.72 2.18 15.55
C SER A 206 -20.74 1.30 14.83
N THR A 207 -21.88 1.84 14.38
CA THR A 207 -22.90 1.07 13.66
C THR A 207 -22.37 0.60 12.31
N ILE A 208 -21.72 1.50 11.57
CA ILE A 208 -21.07 1.19 10.29
C ILE A 208 -19.99 0.13 10.50
N PHE A 209 -19.16 0.29 11.54
CA PHE A 209 -18.12 -0.68 11.87
C PHE A 209 -18.70 -2.05 12.26
N THR A 210 -19.80 -2.11 13.00
CA THR A 210 -20.48 -3.38 13.33
C THR A 210 -20.91 -4.12 12.07
N VAL A 211 -21.51 -3.44 11.10
CA VAL A 211 -21.93 -4.10 9.86
C VAL A 211 -20.71 -4.51 9.02
N LEU A 212 -19.68 -3.67 8.91
CA LEU A 212 -18.41 -4.03 8.29
C LEU A 212 -17.80 -5.29 8.92
N ALA A 213 -17.83 -5.39 10.25
CA ALA A 213 -17.33 -6.56 10.95
C ALA A 213 -18.14 -7.83 10.66
N LEU A 214 -19.46 -7.71 10.48
CA LEU A 214 -20.30 -8.83 10.04
C LEU A 214 -19.92 -9.29 8.62
N VAL A 215 -19.61 -8.36 7.70
CA VAL A 215 -19.11 -8.73 6.36
C VAL A 215 -17.79 -9.51 6.47
N LEU A 216 -16.83 -9.01 7.26
CA LEU A 216 -15.52 -9.66 7.44
C LEU A 216 -15.63 -11.05 8.07
N VAL A 217 -16.54 -11.19 9.04
CA VAL A 217 -16.88 -12.46 9.69
C VAL A 217 -17.45 -13.41 8.64
N SER A 218 -18.50 -13.03 7.91
CA SER A 218 -19.09 -13.87 6.86
C SER A 218 -18.08 -14.28 5.78
N GLU A 219 -17.19 -13.38 5.37
CA GLU A 219 -16.08 -13.69 4.45
C GLU A 219 -15.08 -14.69 5.03
N ALA A 220 -14.73 -14.56 6.31
CA ALA A 220 -13.84 -15.51 6.98
C ALA A 220 -14.46 -16.92 7.07
N PHE A 221 -15.79 -17.00 7.13
CA PHE A 221 -16.56 -18.25 7.15
C PHE A 221 -16.96 -18.76 5.76
N ASP A 222 -16.56 -18.08 4.69
CA ASP A 222 -16.95 -18.39 3.32
C ASP A 222 -18.48 -18.42 3.08
N ASP A 223 -19.24 -17.71 3.92
CA ASP A 223 -20.66 -17.47 3.75
C ASP A 223 -20.85 -16.25 2.84
N HIS A 224 -20.68 -16.50 1.55
CA HIS A 224 -20.73 -15.49 0.50
C HIS A 224 -22.07 -14.75 0.45
N GLU A 225 -23.18 -15.46 0.69
CA GLU A 225 -24.51 -14.87 0.62
C GLU A 225 -24.72 -13.90 1.79
N ALA A 226 -24.33 -14.28 3.01
CA ALA A 226 -24.38 -13.38 4.15
C ALA A 226 -23.43 -12.18 3.96
N ALA A 227 -22.21 -12.42 3.48
CA ALA A 227 -21.24 -11.35 3.22
C ALA A 227 -21.80 -10.31 2.24
N GLN A 228 -22.41 -10.74 1.14
CA GLN A 228 -23.06 -9.85 0.18
C GLN A 228 -24.23 -9.08 0.81
N LYS A 229 -25.12 -9.75 1.56
CA LYS A 229 -26.24 -9.06 2.23
C LYS A 229 -25.75 -8.01 3.22
N HIS A 230 -24.73 -8.34 4.01
CA HIS A 230 -24.12 -7.40 4.95
C HIS A 230 -23.42 -6.24 4.22
N LEU A 231 -22.77 -6.48 3.07
CA LEU A 231 -22.14 -5.42 2.28
C LEU A 231 -23.18 -4.44 1.72
N HIS A 232 -24.31 -4.93 1.21
CA HIS A 232 -25.40 -4.06 0.75
C HIS A 232 -25.99 -3.25 1.92
N GLY A 233 -26.18 -3.88 3.09
CA GLY A 233 -26.58 -3.17 4.30
C GLY A 233 -25.58 -2.09 4.72
N LEU A 234 -24.27 -2.38 4.64
CA LEU A 234 -23.20 -1.43 4.91
C LEU A 234 -23.25 -0.24 3.93
N HIS A 235 -23.43 -0.53 2.64
CA HIS A 235 -23.56 0.48 1.60
C HIS A 235 -24.72 1.44 1.87
N GLU A 236 -25.91 0.94 2.21
CA GLU A 236 -27.06 1.79 2.54
C GLU A 236 -26.82 2.63 3.81
N LEU A 237 -26.18 2.07 4.84
CA LEU A 237 -25.84 2.84 6.05
C LEU A 237 -24.86 3.98 5.75
N VAL A 238 -23.84 3.72 4.95
CA VAL A 238 -22.86 4.74 4.54
C VAL A 238 -23.53 5.80 3.66
N LYS A 239 -24.44 5.40 2.76
CA LYS A 239 -25.23 6.33 1.95
C LYS A 239 -26.07 7.26 2.81
N LEU A 240 -26.79 6.73 3.80
CA LEU A 240 -27.56 7.52 4.77
C LEU A 240 -26.67 8.44 5.64
N ARG A 241 -25.40 8.07 5.87
CA ARG A 241 -24.39 8.91 6.55
C ARG A 241 -23.86 10.06 5.69
N GLY A 242 -24.27 10.16 4.42
CA GLY A 242 -23.77 11.17 3.46
C GLY A 242 -22.79 10.60 2.42
N GLY A 243 -22.79 9.28 2.21
CA GLY A 243 -21.89 8.58 1.29
C GLY A 243 -20.50 8.34 1.89
N ILE A 244 -19.62 7.71 1.10
CA ILE A 244 -18.28 7.30 1.58
C ILE A 244 -17.46 8.49 2.06
N ARG A 245 -17.64 9.68 1.47
CA ARG A 245 -16.99 10.95 1.87
C ARG A 245 -17.45 11.49 3.22
N GLY A 246 -18.64 11.09 3.67
CA GLY A 246 -19.14 11.36 5.03
C GLY A 246 -18.29 10.74 6.13
N LEU A 247 -17.40 9.78 5.78
CA LEU A 247 -16.45 9.16 6.69
C LEU A 247 -15.05 9.80 6.69
N SER A 248 -14.88 10.98 6.07
CA SER A 248 -13.58 11.67 5.97
C SER A 248 -12.88 11.93 7.32
N GLN A 249 -13.64 12.09 8.41
CA GLN A 249 -13.11 12.25 9.77
C GLN A 249 -12.62 10.94 10.40
N LYS A 250 -12.93 9.79 9.77
CA LYS A 250 -12.51 8.44 10.17
C LYS A 250 -11.86 7.70 8.99
N PRO A 251 -10.68 8.13 8.52
CA PRO A 251 -10.05 7.60 7.31
C PRO A 251 -9.80 6.08 7.36
N LEU A 252 -9.50 5.51 8.53
CA LEU A 252 -9.33 4.06 8.68
C LEU A 252 -10.63 3.29 8.45
N LEU A 253 -11.77 3.80 8.92
CA LEU A 253 -13.08 3.19 8.67
C LEU A 253 -13.44 3.31 7.19
N GLN A 254 -13.16 4.47 6.58
CA GLN A 254 -13.37 4.74 5.16
C GLN A 254 -12.57 3.75 4.28
N ILE A 255 -11.26 3.61 4.53
CA ILE A 255 -10.37 2.66 3.85
C ILE A 255 -10.90 1.22 3.99
N LYS A 256 -11.32 0.81 5.19
CA LYS A 256 -11.84 -0.55 5.40
C LYS A 256 -13.13 -0.82 4.65
N CYS A 257 -14.04 0.15 4.57
CA CYS A 257 -15.27 0.04 3.77
C CYS A 257 -14.94 -0.15 2.28
N CYS A 258 -14.06 0.69 1.74
CA CYS A 258 -13.60 0.58 0.36
C CYS A 258 -12.96 -0.79 0.07
N ARG A 259 -12.11 -1.28 0.98
CA ARG A 259 -11.39 -2.54 0.77
C ARG A 259 -12.30 -3.77 0.76
N ILE A 260 -13.26 -3.84 1.68
CA ILE A 260 -14.16 -4.99 1.72
C ILE A 260 -15.06 -5.05 0.47
N ASP A 261 -15.49 -3.88 0.00
CA ASP A 261 -16.25 -3.72 -1.25
C ASP A 261 -15.44 -4.20 -2.46
N LEU A 262 -14.22 -3.68 -2.63
CA LEU A 262 -13.30 -4.10 -3.69
C LEU A 262 -12.96 -5.60 -3.64
N SER A 263 -12.75 -6.16 -2.45
CA SER A 263 -12.45 -7.57 -2.23
C SER A 263 -13.62 -8.46 -2.68
N LEU A 264 -14.83 -8.14 -2.23
CA LEU A 264 -16.04 -8.91 -2.59
C LEU A 264 -16.38 -8.78 -4.08
N ALA A 265 -16.18 -7.60 -4.66
CA ALA A 265 -16.36 -7.37 -6.10
C ALA A 265 -15.40 -8.25 -6.93
N LEU A 266 -14.12 -8.34 -6.55
CA LEU A 266 -13.16 -9.23 -7.22
C LEU A 266 -13.51 -10.71 -7.07
N LYS A 267 -13.91 -11.12 -5.87
CA LYS A 267 -14.30 -12.51 -5.56
C LYS A 267 -15.49 -12.96 -6.41
N THR A 268 -16.50 -12.09 -6.52
CA THR A 268 -17.80 -12.43 -7.15
C THR A 268 -17.91 -12.02 -8.62
N GLY A 269 -16.96 -11.21 -9.11
CA GLY A 269 -17.03 -10.63 -10.45
C GLY A 269 -18.07 -9.52 -10.62
N SER A 270 -18.67 -9.04 -9.52
CA SER A 270 -19.58 -7.90 -9.50
C SER A 270 -18.82 -6.57 -9.56
N LYS A 271 -19.55 -5.46 -9.77
CA LYS A 271 -18.98 -4.11 -9.63
C LYS A 271 -19.00 -3.69 -8.16
N PRO A 272 -17.98 -2.97 -7.67
CA PRO A 272 -17.98 -2.46 -6.31
C PRO A 272 -18.98 -1.31 -6.15
N LEU A 273 -19.49 -1.09 -4.95
CA LEU A 273 -20.67 -0.28 -4.65
C LEU A 273 -20.36 1.19 -4.30
N PHE A 274 -19.26 1.48 -3.59
CA PHE A 274 -19.06 2.80 -2.97
C PHE A 274 -18.68 3.92 -3.96
N PHE A 275 -18.20 3.56 -5.14
CA PHE A 275 -17.89 4.50 -6.21
C PHE A 275 -18.56 4.02 -7.48
N THR A 276 -19.33 4.89 -8.11
CA THR A 276 -19.93 4.69 -9.43
C THR A 276 -19.10 5.37 -10.51
N ASP A 277 -19.32 5.02 -11.78
CA ASP A 277 -18.61 5.59 -12.94
C ASP A 277 -18.56 7.14 -12.92
N ASP A 278 -19.66 7.79 -12.53
CA ASP A 278 -19.75 9.27 -12.45
C ASP A 278 -18.99 9.90 -11.28
N SER A 279 -18.69 9.13 -10.23
CA SER A 279 -18.00 9.62 -9.03
C SER A 279 -16.48 9.46 -9.10
N ILE A 280 -15.98 8.67 -10.04
CA ILE A 280 -14.57 8.30 -10.16
C ILE A 280 -13.81 9.39 -10.90
N SER A 281 -12.75 9.88 -10.26
CA SER A 281 -11.76 10.73 -10.94
C SER A 281 -10.82 9.86 -11.78
N TRP A 282 -10.84 10.05 -13.10
CA TRP A 282 -9.97 9.35 -14.06
C TRP A 282 -8.63 10.06 -14.32
N LYS A 283 -8.40 11.21 -13.69
CA LYS A 283 -7.09 11.90 -13.75
C LYS A 283 -6.04 11.06 -13.01
N PRO A 284 -4.75 11.15 -13.39
CA PRO A 284 -3.67 10.58 -12.59
C PRO A 284 -3.74 11.11 -11.16
N TYR A 285 -3.58 10.23 -10.18
CA TYR A 285 -3.64 10.56 -8.77
C TYR A 285 -2.25 10.92 -8.22
N LEU A 286 -1.23 10.12 -8.52
CA LEU A 286 0.12 10.29 -7.96
C LEU A 286 1.00 11.20 -8.80
N LEU A 287 0.70 11.32 -10.09
CA LEU A 287 1.48 12.10 -11.05
C LEU A 287 0.80 13.43 -11.37
N ASP A 288 1.58 14.51 -11.37
CA ASP A 288 1.13 15.78 -11.91
C ASP A 288 1.02 15.69 -13.44
N SER A 289 -0.19 15.94 -13.95
CA SER A 289 -0.53 15.92 -15.37
C SER A 289 0.40 16.76 -16.26
N GLN A 290 1.08 17.78 -15.70
CA GLN A 290 1.97 18.66 -16.46
C GLN A 290 3.39 18.09 -16.69
N LYS A 291 3.78 17.02 -15.96
CA LYS A 291 5.10 16.37 -16.09
C LYS A 291 5.06 15.05 -16.84
N ALA A 292 3.86 14.57 -17.21
CA ALA A 292 3.67 13.30 -17.88
C ALA A 292 3.88 13.41 -19.40
N SER A 293 5.14 13.48 -19.85
CA SER A 293 5.48 13.16 -21.24
C SER A 293 5.84 11.67 -21.31
N THR A 294 4.97 10.77 -21.76
CA THR A 294 5.34 9.35 -21.61
C THR A 294 4.57 8.40 -22.51
N ILE A 295 5.17 8.04 -23.64
CA ILE A 295 4.89 6.73 -24.26
C ILE A 295 5.12 5.67 -23.17
N THR A 296 4.06 4.97 -22.78
CA THR A 296 4.11 3.89 -21.78
C THR A 296 4.12 2.53 -22.47
N PRO A 297 4.48 1.44 -21.78
CA PRO A 297 4.28 0.09 -22.31
C PRO A 297 2.83 -0.24 -22.69
N VAL A 298 1.84 0.55 -22.27
CA VAL A 298 0.46 0.41 -22.76
C VAL A 298 0.36 0.78 -24.25
N HIS A 299 1.17 1.75 -24.71
CA HIS A 299 1.21 2.23 -26.09
C HIS A 299 1.99 1.30 -27.03
N THR A 300 2.83 0.40 -26.49
CA THR A 300 3.46 -0.66 -27.29
C THR A 300 2.53 -1.83 -27.55
N VAL A 301 1.46 -1.94 -26.76
CA VAL A 301 0.48 -3.03 -26.81
C VAL A 301 -0.73 -2.64 -27.65
N CYS A 302 -1.14 -1.38 -27.56
CA CYS A 302 -2.29 -0.82 -28.25
C CYS A 302 -1.90 0.51 -28.89
N ASP A 303 -2.18 0.67 -30.20
CA ASP A 303 -1.88 1.90 -30.93
C ASP A 303 -2.66 3.11 -30.40
N MET A 304 -3.89 2.89 -29.91
CA MET A 304 -4.79 3.91 -29.35
C MET A 304 -5.38 3.43 -28.02
N PRO A 305 -4.61 3.43 -26.92
CA PRO A 305 -5.08 2.92 -25.65
C PRO A 305 -6.10 3.85 -25.00
N ASP A 306 -7.04 3.28 -24.24
CA ASP A 306 -7.94 4.07 -23.39
C ASP A 306 -7.11 4.88 -22.38
N ILE A 307 -7.24 6.20 -22.45
CA ILE A 307 -6.52 7.13 -21.57
C ILE A 307 -6.78 6.85 -20.08
N ARG A 308 -7.96 6.31 -19.75
CA ARG A 308 -8.31 5.90 -18.39
C ARG A 308 -7.40 4.77 -17.91
N LEU A 309 -7.14 3.78 -18.76
CA LEU A 309 -6.22 2.67 -18.46
C LEU A 309 -4.78 3.17 -18.30
N VAL A 310 -4.35 4.07 -19.19
CA VAL A 310 -3.01 4.68 -19.14
C VAL A 310 -2.81 5.44 -17.83
N ASN A 311 -3.78 6.24 -17.39
CA ASN A 311 -3.67 6.98 -16.13
C ASN A 311 -3.56 6.06 -14.91
N VAL A 312 -4.28 4.95 -14.92
CA VAL A 312 -4.18 3.95 -13.84
C VAL A 312 -2.83 3.22 -13.86
N TRP A 313 -2.32 2.88 -15.06
CA TRP A 313 -0.98 2.33 -15.22
C TRP A 313 0.09 3.27 -14.65
N LEU A 314 0.00 4.55 -14.96
CA LEU A 314 0.93 5.57 -14.46
C LEU A 314 0.93 5.63 -12.92
N ASP A 315 -0.25 5.65 -12.30
CA ASP A 315 -0.36 5.66 -10.83
C ASP A 315 0.20 4.38 -10.20
N LEU A 316 -0.12 3.20 -10.75
CA LEU A 316 0.38 1.94 -10.22
C LEU A 316 1.90 1.81 -10.39
N ARG A 317 2.45 2.32 -11.49
CA ARG A 317 3.90 2.36 -11.71
C ARG A 317 4.59 3.30 -10.75
N GLU A 318 4.03 4.49 -10.50
CA GLU A 318 4.58 5.44 -9.53
C GLU A 318 4.55 4.84 -8.12
N LEU A 319 3.44 4.20 -7.75
CA LEU A 319 3.30 3.51 -6.47
C LEU A 319 4.33 2.39 -6.30
N THR A 320 4.47 1.50 -7.27
CA THR A 320 5.46 0.39 -7.20
C THR A 320 6.90 0.89 -7.18
N THR A 321 7.19 1.97 -7.91
CA THR A 321 8.50 2.65 -7.87
C THR A 321 8.76 3.25 -6.48
N GLY A 322 7.78 3.94 -5.91
CA GLY A 322 7.86 4.50 -4.56
C GLY A 322 8.08 3.45 -3.48
N ILE A 323 7.39 2.30 -3.57
CA ILE A 323 7.59 1.17 -2.64
C ILE A 323 9.02 0.62 -2.74
N ASN A 324 9.52 0.39 -3.95
CA ASN A 324 10.89 -0.09 -4.15
C ASN A 324 11.93 0.90 -3.64
N LEU A 325 11.73 2.20 -3.88
CA LEU A 325 12.63 3.23 -3.37
C LEU A 325 12.61 3.28 -1.85
N ALA A 326 11.43 3.20 -1.23
CA ALA A 326 11.27 3.12 0.21
C ALA A 326 12.01 1.89 0.79
N HIS A 327 11.84 0.73 0.17
CA HIS A 327 12.55 -0.50 0.52
C HIS A 327 14.08 -0.33 0.45
N GLN A 328 14.60 0.23 -0.65
CA GLN A 328 16.05 0.39 -0.85
C GLN A 328 16.67 1.43 0.08
N THR A 329 15.94 2.52 0.35
CA THR A 329 16.43 3.64 1.17
C THR A 329 16.11 3.48 2.65
N GLN A 330 15.38 2.43 3.04
CA GLN A 330 14.82 2.23 4.38
C GLN A 330 13.94 3.42 4.84
N CYS A 331 13.41 4.17 3.87
CA CYS A 331 12.37 5.17 4.08
C CYS A 331 11.00 4.49 4.07
N LYS A 332 9.97 5.20 4.55
CA LYS A 332 8.60 4.68 4.59
C LYS A 332 7.64 5.59 3.85
N VAL A 333 6.72 4.99 3.10
CA VAL A 333 5.58 5.66 2.47
C VAL A 333 4.48 5.84 3.52
N SER A 334 3.76 6.96 3.48
CA SER A 334 2.59 7.18 4.35
C SER A 334 1.54 6.09 4.12
N SER A 335 1.01 5.48 5.20
CA SER A 335 0.00 4.43 5.09
C SER A 335 -1.29 4.91 4.43
N GLY A 336 -1.72 6.13 4.74
CA GLY A 336 -2.90 6.74 4.13
C GLY A 336 -2.73 6.90 2.62
N LEU A 337 -1.59 7.45 2.18
CA LEU A 337 -1.30 7.61 0.75
C LEU A 337 -1.23 6.26 0.03
N PHE A 338 -0.55 5.27 0.63
CA PHE A 338 -0.43 3.92 0.08
C PHE A 338 -1.80 3.26 -0.11
N GLN A 339 -2.66 3.27 0.92
CA GLN A 339 -3.98 2.67 0.86
C GLN A 339 -4.89 3.42 -0.12
N GLU A 340 -4.89 4.75 -0.11
CA GLU A 340 -5.71 5.53 -1.04
C GLU A 340 -5.28 5.33 -2.50
N ALA A 341 -3.98 5.24 -2.77
CA ALA A 341 -3.48 4.98 -4.12
C ALA A 341 -3.93 3.60 -4.62
N LEU A 342 -3.85 2.56 -3.78
CA LEU A 342 -4.33 1.22 -4.13
C LEU A 342 -5.85 1.17 -4.31
N ILE A 343 -6.61 1.81 -3.41
CA ILE A 343 -8.07 1.93 -3.52
C ILE A 343 -8.43 2.60 -4.85
N SER A 344 -7.78 3.72 -5.17
CA SER A 344 -7.97 4.46 -6.42
C SER A 344 -7.68 3.60 -7.65
N VAL A 345 -6.56 2.87 -7.65
CA VAL A 345 -6.19 1.94 -8.73
C VAL A 345 -7.28 0.86 -8.88
N GLN A 346 -7.67 0.19 -7.79
CA GLN A 346 -8.61 -0.92 -7.88
C GLN A 346 -10.02 -0.50 -8.30
N TYR A 347 -10.58 0.58 -7.75
CA TYR A 347 -11.89 1.07 -8.19
C TYR A 347 -11.88 1.41 -9.68
N ARG A 348 -10.85 2.11 -10.16
CA ARG A 348 -10.73 2.45 -11.59
C ARG A 348 -10.59 1.21 -12.47
N LEU A 349 -9.75 0.23 -12.10
CA LEU A 349 -9.58 -0.99 -12.88
C LEU A 349 -10.84 -1.89 -12.91
N GLN A 350 -11.58 -1.97 -11.80
CA GLN A 350 -12.81 -2.77 -11.72
C GLN A 350 -13.99 -2.14 -12.48
N HIS A 351 -13.96 -0.81 -12.70
CA HIS A 351 -14.95 -0.11 -13.53
C HIS A 351 -14.63 -0.14 -15.03
N LEU A 352 -13.37 -0.40 -15.39
CA LEU A 352 -13.00 -0.67 -16.77
C LEU A 352 -13.39 -2.10 -17.16
N SER A 353 -13.90 -2.26 -18.37
CA SER A 353 -14.21 -3.55 -18.98
C SER A 353 -13.95 -3.46 -20.47
N TYR A 354 -13.20 -4.41 -21.00
CA TYR A 354 -12.91 -4.52 -22.44
C TYR A 354 -13.35 -5.90 -22.95
N ASN A 355 -13.26 -6.12 -24.27
CA ASN A 355 -13.50 -7.44 -24.84
C ASN A 355 -12.41 -8.42 -24.37
N VAL A 356 -12.76 -9.70 -24.17
CA VAL A 356 -11.83 -10.75 -23.69
C VAL A 356 -10.61 -10.89 -24.59
N HIS A 357 -10.75 -10.62 -25.89
CA HIS A 357 -9.65 -10.68 -26.86
C HIS A 357 -8.90 -9.35 -27.03
N ASP A 358 -9.31 -8.29 -26.33
CA ASP A 358 -8.62 -7.01 -26.36
C ASP A 358 -7.37 -7.07 -25.46
N LYS A 359 -6.22 -6.65 -25.99
CA LYS A 359 -4.98 -6.56 -25.23
C LYS A 359 -5.08 -5.59 -24.05
N GLN A 360 -6.00 -4.63 -24.10
CA GLN A 360 -6.33 -3.76 -22.96
C GLN A 360 -6.94 -4.54 -21.80
N GLU A 361 -7.74 -5.59 -22.07
CA GLU A 361 -8.26 -6.47 -21.02
C GLU A 361 -7.14 -7.24 -20.34
N VAL A 362 -6.18 -7.74 -21.12
CA VAL A 362 -4.99 -8.44 -20.62
C VAL A 362 -4.22 -7.53 -19.65
N LEU A 363 -3.93 -6.29 -20.05
CA LEU A 363 -3.26 -5.31 -19.20
C LEU A 363 -4.07 -4.94 -17.96
N ARG A 364 -5.39 -4.74 -18.10
CA ARG A 364 -6.29 -4.42 -16.98
C ARG A 364 -6.31 -5.55 -15.95
N VAL A 365 -6.45 -6.80 -16.38
CA VAL A 365 -6.44 -7.98 -15.51
C VAL A 365 -5.10 -8.15 -14.82
N ALA A 366 -3.99 -7.92 -15.53
CA ALA A 366 -2.66 -7.99 -14.94
C ALA A 366 -2.42 -6.92 -13.86
N MET A 367 -2.84 -5.68 -14.12
CA MET A 367 -2.77 -4.62 -13.12
C MET A 367 -3.65 -4.92 -11.91
N LEU A 368 -4.83 -5.53 -12.10
CA LEU A 368 -5.66 -6.00 -10.99
C LEU A 368 -4.93 -7.05 -10.16
N THR A 369 -4.37 -8.07 -10.81
CA THR A 369 -3.58 -9.12 -10.16
C THR A 369 -2.36 -8.56 -9.42
N LEU A 370 -1.64 -7.60 -9.99
CA LEU A 370 -0.54 -6.96 -9.29
C LEU A 370 -1.06 -6.19 -8.06
N SER A 371 -2.14 -5.41 -8.23
CA SER A 371 -2.67 -4.55 -7.17
C SER A 371 -3.26 -5.35 -6.00
N ILE A 372 -3.75 -6.58 -6.21
CA ILE A 372 -4.35 -7.38 -5.14
C ILE A 372 -3.28 -7.86 -4.15
N VAL A 373 -2.11 -8.25 -4.64
CA VAL A 373 -0.97 -8.65 -3.81
C VAL A 373 -0.45 -7.48 -2.97
N LEU A 374 -0.53 -6.26 -3.50
CA LEU A 374 -0.20 -5.05 -2.74
C LEU A 374 -1.27 -4.68 -1.72
N LEU A 375 -2.53 -5.01 -2.00
CA LEU A 375 -3.66 -4.67 -1.14
C LEU A 375 -3.77 -5.63 0.04
N ILE A 376 -3.60 -6.94 -0.15
CA ILE A 376 -3.95 -7.94 0.86
C ILE A 376 -2.95 -9.10 0.92
N ASP A 377 -2.49 -9.43 2.14
CA ASP A 377 -1.61 -10.57 2.40
C ASP A 377 -2.44 -11.68 3.06
N ILE A 378 -2.94 -12.60 2.25
CA ILE A 378 -3.74 -13.74 2.71
C ILE A 378 -3.21 -15.00 2.07
N ARG A 379 -3.09 -16.08 2.86
CA ARG A 379 -2.79 -17.41 2.28
C ARG A 379 -4.00 -17.92 1.48
N GLY A 380 -3.77 -18.42 0.27
CA GLY A 380 -4.83 -18.97 -0.59
C GLY A 380 -5.61 -17.90 -1.37
N ILE A 381 -4.94 -16.82 -1.81
CA ILE A 381 -5.51 -15.79 -2.69
C ILE A 381 -6.11 -16.45 -3.94
N SER A 382 -5.42 -17.42 -4.54
CA SER A 382 -5.88 -18.17 -5.72
C SER A 382 -7.25 -18.83 -5.53
N ILE A 383 -7.47 -19.48 -4.39
CA ILE A 383 -8.74 -20.13 -4.04
C ILE A 383 -9.85 -19.10 -3.84
N ARG A 384 -9.52 -17.92 -3.28
CA ARG A 384 -10.51 -16.89 -2.96
C ARG A 384 -10.95 -16.06 -4.17
N TYR A 385 -10.14 -15.96 -5.22
CA TYR A 385 -10.42 -15.10 -6.37
C TYR A 385 -10.47 -15.88 -7.68
N GLN A 386 -11.22 -16.99 -7.70
CA GLN A 386 -11.34 -17.89 -8.86
C GLN A 386 -11.79 -17.17 -10.14
N HIS A 387 -12.64 -16.14 -10.02
CA HIS A 387 -13.05 -15.34 -11.17
C HIS A 387 -11.88 -14.59 -11.81
N LEU A 388 -11.04 -13.95 -11.00
CA LEU A 388 -9.84 -13.24 -11.47
C LEU A 388 -8.79 -14.22 -12.03
N VAL A 389 -8.63 -15.38 -11.37
CA VAL A 389 -7.79 -16.50 -11.86
C VAL A 389 -8.22 -16.92 -13.27
N GLY A 390 -9.52 -17.13 -13.48
CA GLY A 390 -10.07 -17.51 -14.78
C GLY A 390 -9.78 -16.46 -15.86
N LYS A 391 -9.99 -15.18 -15.55
CA LYS A 391 -9.66 -14.07 -16.48
C LYS A 391 -8.17 -13.99 -16.81
N LEU A 392 -7.31 -14.16 -15.80
CA LEU A 392 -5.86 -14.14 -15.99
C LEU A 392 -5.37 -15.31 -16.83
N ARG A 393 -5.91 -16.51 -16.61
CA ARG A 393 -5.59 -17.70 -17.42
C ARG A 393 -5.98 -17.48 -18.88
N ALA A 394 -7.20 -16.99 -19.14
CA ALA A 394 -7.65 -16.65 -20.49
C ALA A 394 -6.77 -15.58 -21.16
N ALA A 395 -6.38 -14.55 -20.40
CA ALA A 395 -5.47 -13.50 -20.88
C ALA A 395 -4.10 -14.06 -21.29
N LEU A 396 -3.51 -14.94 -20.47
CA LEU A 396 -2.21 -15.56 -20.76
C LEU A 396 -2.27 -16.53 -21.95
N GLN A 397 -3.35 -17.28 -22.11
CA GLN A 397 -3.55 -18.19 -23.25
C GLN A 397 -3.78 -17.43 -24.57
N SER A 398 -4.40 -16.25 -24.53
CA SER A 398 -4.61 -15.44 -25.73
C SER A 398 -3.31 -14.86 -26.35
N SER A 399 -2.22 -14.83 -25.58
CA SER A 399 -0.90 -14.28 -25.95
C SER A 399 0.10 -15.40 -26.33
N GLU A 400 -0.34 -16.41 -27.07
CA GLU A 400 0.49 -17.56 -27.47
C GLU A 400 1.24 -17.36 -28.81
N HIS A 401 0.93 -16.31 -29.57
CA HIS A 401 1.47 -16.10 -30.93
C HIS A 401 2.20 -14.75 -31.12
N ASP A 402 2.60 -14.08 -30.05
CA ASP A 402 3.30 -12.80 -30.15
C ASP A 402 4.76 -13.01 -30.59
N VAL A 403 5.15 -12.40 -31.73
CA VAL A 403 6.51 -12.50 -32.30
C VAL A 403 7.36 -11.25 -32.03
N ASN A 404 6.76 -10.21 -31.45
CA ASN A 404 7.44 -8.95 -31.15
C ASN A 404 8.12 -9.03 -29.77
N ASP A 405 9.42 -8.72 -29.70
CA ASP A 405 10.21 -8.69 -28.47
C ASP A 405 9.55 -7.91 -27.32
N GLU A 406 8.94 -6.75 -27.59
CA GLU A 406 8.29 -5.94 -26.55
C GLU A 406 7.01 -6.61 -26.03
N LEU A 407 6.27 -7.30 -26.89
CA LEU A 407 5.11 -8.09 -26.47
C LEU A 407 5.55 -9.32 -25.68
N LEU A 408 6.63 -9.99 -26.09
CA LEU A 408 7.20 -11.11 -25.33
C LEU A 408 7.67 -10.69 -23.93
N ARG A 409 8.29 -9.51 -23.81
CA ARG A 409 8.69 -8.92 -22.52
C ARG A 409 7.47 -8.63 -21.63
N LEU A 410 6.39 -8.14 -22.22
CA LEU A 410 5.13 -7.98 -21.48
C LEU A 410 4.56 -9.33 -21.07
N THR A 411 4.51 -10.31 -21.96
CA THR A 411 4.00 -11.65 -21.65
C THR A 411 4.82 -12.33 -20.55
N LEU A 412 6.13 -12.12 -20.52
CA LEU A 412 6.99 -12.50 -19.42
C LEU A 412 6.52 -11.85 -18.11
N TRP A 413 6.31 -10.53 -18.11
CA TRP A 413 5.81 -9.81 -16.94
C TRP A 413 4.45 -10.33 -16.46
N LEU A 414 3.50 -10.54 -17.37
CA LEU A 414 2.18 -11.11 -17.08
C LEU A 414 2.27 -12.50 -16.43
N LEU A 415 3.15 -13.34 -16.96
CA LEU A 415 3.36 -14.71 -16.52
C LEU A 415 3.90 -14.73 -15.09
N PHE A 416 4.89 -13.89 -14.78
CA PHE A 416 5.45 -13.77 -13.43
C PHE A 416 4.45 -13.18 -12.43
N VAL A 417 3.75 -12.11 -12.80
CA VAL A 417 2.69 -11.53 -11.97
C VAL A 417 1.62 -12.59 -11.69
N GLY A 418 1.21 -13.35 -12.70
CA GLY A 418 0.23 -14.40 -12.54
C GLY A 418 0.69 -15.53 -11.62
N ARG A 419 1.88 -16.08 -11.86
CA ARG A 419 2.46 -17.19 -11.10
C ARG A 419 2.69 -16.85 -9.63
N VAL A 420 3.20 -15.66 -9.35
CA VAL A 420 3.52 -15.21 -7.98
C VAL A 420 2.27 -14.81 -7.19
N SER A 421 1.20 -14.41 -7.88
CA SER A 421 0.01 -13.85 -7.22
C SER A 421 -1.16 -14.83 -7.07
N LEU A 422 -1.50 -15.55 -8.15
CA LEU A 422 -2.80 -16.22 -8.28
C LEU A 422 -2.76 -17.62 -8.91
N LEU A 423 -1.72 -17.95 -9.66
CA LEU A 423 -1.60 -19.21 -10.40
C LEU A 423 -0.58 -20.14 -9.72
N ASP A 424 -0.89 -20.59 -8.52
CA ASP A 424 0.00 -21.40 -7.68
C ASP A 424 -0.32 -22.91 -7.69
N GLY A 425 -1.29 -23.33 -8.51
CA GLY A 425 -1.68 -24.73 -8.65
C GLY A 425 -0.64 -25.60 -9.39
N PRO A 426 -0.62 -26.93 -9.14
CA PRO A 426 0.32 -27.84 -9.81
C PRO A 426 0.13 -27.91 -11.32
N GLU A 427 -1.13 -27.86 -11.79
CA GLU A 427 -1.43 -27.78 -13.23
C GLU A 427 -0.92 -26.47 -13.84
N ASP A 428 -1.03 -25.36 -13.09
CA ASP A 428 -0.55 -24.06 -13.53
C ASP A 428 0.96 -24.02 -13.69
N ALA A 429 1.69 -24.63 -12.74
CA ALA A 429 3.14 -24.70 -12.78
C ALA A 429 3.67 -25.33 -14.09
N LEU A 430 3.02 -26.38 -14.59
CA LEU A 430 3.46 -27.09 -15.79
C LEU A 430 3.39 -26.22 -17.06
N TRP A 431 2.23 -25.63 -17.34
CA TRP A 431 2.05 -24.85 -18.57
C TRP A 431 2.73 -23.47 -18.48
N LEU A 432 2.77 -22.86 -17.29
CA LEU A 432 3.52 -21.61 -17.06
C LEU A 432 5.03 -21.84 -17.24
N GLY A 433 5.54 -22.97 -16.76
CA GLY A 433 6.94 -23.34 -16.92
C GLY A 433 7.34 -23.51 -18.39
N ALA A 434 6.56 -24.26 -19.15
CA ALA A 434 6.79 -24.45 -20.59
C ALA A 434 6.77 -23.11 -21.36
N LYS A 435 5.83 -22.21 -21.01
CA LYS A 435 5.74 -20.88 -21.62
C LYS A 435 6.93 -19.99 -21.24
N LEU A 436 7.35 -20.00 -19.97
CA LEU A 436 8.52 -19.26 -19.52
C LEU A 436 9.80 -19.73 -20.21
N LEU A 437 9.98 -21.04 -20.40
CA LEU A 437 11.13 -21.59 -21.12
C LEU A 437 11.18 -21.10 -22.58
N THR A 438 10.04 -21.13 -23.27
CA THR A 438 9.92 -20.64 -24.66
C THR A 438 10.27 -19.15 -24.77
N ILE A 439 9.70 -18.32 -23.89
CA ILE A 439 9.96 -16.88 -23.88
C ILE A 439 11.43 -16.59 -23.52
N SER A 440 11.99 -17.31 -22.55
CA SER A 440 13.38 -17.12 -22.11
C SER A 440 14.37 -17.47 -23.21
N GLN A 441 14.13 -18.56 -23.95
CA GLN A 441 14.95 -18.93 -25.12
C GLN A 441 14.87 -17.87 -26.22
N THR A 442 13.67 -17.37 -26.51
CA THR A 442 13.45 -16.38 -27.58
C THR A 442 14.08 -15.03 -27.24
N LEU A 443 13.98 -14.59 -25.99
CA LEU A 443 14.57 -13.33 -25.50
C LEU A 443 16.04 -13.47 -25.07
N GLY A 444 16.62 -14.67 -25.11
CA GLY A 444 18.00 -14.93 -24.68
C GLY A 444 18.24 -14.73 -23.17
N ILE A 445 17.23 -14.94 -22.34
CA ILE A 445 17.30 -14.75 -20.88
C ILE A 445 17.90 -16.01 -20.25
N THR A 446 19.03 -15.87 -19.58
CA THR A 446 19.77 -16.99 -18.97
C THR A 446 19.86 -16.90 -17.45
N THR A 447 19.69 -15.70 -16.90
CA THR A 447 19.81 -15.44 -15.47
C THR A 447 18.56 -14.79 -14.88
N TRP A 448 18.33 -15.03 -13.58
CA TRP A 448 17.29 -14.33 -12.83
C TRP A 448 17.49 -12.80 -12.88
N GLY A 449 18.73 -12.32 -12.90
CA GLY A 449 19.03 -10.88 -12.99
C GLY A 449 18.49 -10.24 -14.26
N GLU A 450 18.62 -10.91 -15.41
CA GLU A 450 18.07 -10.46 -16.69
C GLU A 450 16.55 -10.48 -16.70
N ALA A 451 15.93 -11.58 -16.25
CA ALA A 451 14.48 -11.69 -16.12
C ALA A 451 13.94 -10.56 -15.23
N ARG A 452 14.51 -10.41 -14.03
CA ARG A 452 14.14 -9.36 -13.07
C ARG A 452 14.29 -7.96 -13.65
N HIS A 453 15.32 -7.70 -14.45
CA HIS A 453 15.48 -6.40 -15.11
C HIS A 453 14.29 -6.08 -16.04
N ILE A 454 13.84 -7.07 -16.82
CA ILE A 454 12.66 -6.92 -17.68
C ILE A 454 11.40 -6.70 -16.82
N LEU A 455 11.19 -7.51 -15.78
CA LEU A 455 10.02 -7.37 -14.89
C LEU A 455 9.93 -5.96 -14.27
N LYS A 456 11.07 -5.39 -13.88
CA LYS A 456 11.16 -4.03 -13.31
C LYS A 456 10.96 -2.91 -14.33
N SER A 457 11.14 -3.17 -15.62
CA SER A 457 10.85 -2.18 -16.67
C SER A 457 9.35 -1.87 -16.79
N PHE A 458 8.51 -2.83 -16.39
CA PHE A 458 7.06 -2.68 -16.20
C PHE A 458 6.79 -2.31 -14.74
N MET A 459 6.40 -3.28 -13.90
CA MET A 459 6.10 -3.09 -12.49
C MET A 459 6.44 -4.36 -11.70
N TRP A 460 7.40 -4.25 -10.79
CA TRP A 460 7.82 -5.37 -9.96
C TRP A 460 8.26 -4.85 -8.61
N VAL A 461 7.76 -5.42 -7.51
CA VAL A 461 8.09 -4.99 -6.16
C VAL A 461 9.07 -5.96 -5.54
N ASP A 462 10.30 -5.51 -5.35
CA ASP A 462 11.44 -6.31 -4.93
C ASP A 462 11.14 -7.07 -3.63
N GLY A 463 10.69 -6.36 -2.60
CA GLY A 463 10.45 -6.91 -1.26
C GLY A 463 9.28 -7.90 -1.17
N ILE A 464 8.44 -8.01 -2.20
CA ILE A 464 7.29 -8.93 -2.22
C ILE A 464 7.55 -10.09 -3.17
N HIS A 465 7.94 -9.78 -4.40
CA HIS A 465 7.91 -10.75 -5.48
C HIS A 465 9.25 -11.46 -5.73
N ASP A 466 10.39 -10.86 -5.32
CA ASP A 466 11.71 -11.37 -5.72
C ASP A 466 11.95 -12.83 -5.33
N LYS A 467 11.53 -13.23 -4.12
CA LYS A 467 11.73 -14.60 -3.65
C LYS A 467 10.95 -15.60 -4.51
N ALA A 468 9.62 -15.45 -4.56
CA ALA A 468 8.76 -16.36 -5.31
C ALA A 468 9.05 -16.35 -6.82
N GLY A 469 9.39 -15.19 -7.38
CA GLY A 469 9.79 -15.06 -8.78
C GLY A 469 11.11 -15.79 -9.06
N LYS A 470 12.10 -15.63 -8.20
CA LYS A 470 13.38 -16.34 -8.34
C LYS A 470 13.20 -17.85 -8.25
N ASP A 471 12.46 -18.33 -7.25
CA ASP A 471 12.18 -19.75 -7.05
C ASP A 471 11.55 -20.34 -8.32
N PHE A 472 10.53 -19.68 -8.87
CA PHE A 472 9.88 -20.09 -10.11
C PHE A 472 10.79 -20.07 -11.36
N PHE A 473 11.70 -19.09 -11.47
CA PHE A 473 12.66 -19.04 -12.58
C PHE A 473 13.72 -20.15 -12.47
N GLU A 474 14.10 -20.54 -11.25
CA GLU A 474 15.12 -21.56 -11.00
C GLU A 474 14.58 -22.99 -11.08
N GLU A 475 13.30 -23.22 -10.73
CA GLU A 475 12.59 -24.51 -10.91
C GLU A 475 12.73 -25.06 -12.35
N LEU A 476 12.85 -24.18 -13.34
CA LEU A 476 13.04 -24.53 -14.76
C LEU A 476 14.43 -25.03 -15.14
N LYS A 477 15.46 -24.77 -14.33
CA LYS A 477 16.83 -25.24 -14.60
C LYS A 477 17.08 -26.63 -14.05
N GLU A 478 16.24 -27.07 -13.12
CA GLU A 478 16.34 -28.36 -12.45
C GLU A 478 15.41 -29.43 -13.06
N SER A 479 14.48 -29.01 -13.94
CA SER A 479 13.59 -29.86 -14.75
C SER A 479 14.13 -30.03 -16.16
#